data_AF-A0A2V3HHD1-F1
#
_entry.id   AF-A0A2V3HHD1-F1
#
_cell.length_a   1.000
_cell.length_b   1.000
_cell.length_c   1.000
_cell.angle_alpha   90.00
_cell.angle_beta   90.00
_cell.angle_gamma   90.00
#
_symmetry.space_group_name_H-M   'P 1'
#
loop_
_entity.id
_entity.type
_entity.pdbx_description
1 polymer ?
#
loop_
_entity_poly.entity_id
_entity_poly.type
_entity_poly.pdbx_seq_one_letter_code
_entity_poly.pdbx_strand_id
1 'polypeptide(L)'
;MTRAYALLASLILIASPLAGCLTGEDIEEIIDDILGCIDENAENYDENATAELVGECIYLASMEAFIAAMTDSMDIDAMLEKAPRAGYSYHLIS
;
A
#
# COMPACT_ATOMS: atom_id res chain seq x y z
N MET A 1 -24.51 13.29 -2.64
CA MET A 1 -23.55 12.60 -1.75
C MET A 1 -22.16 13.22 -1.79
N THR A 2 -21.59 13.55 -2.96
CA THR A 2 -20.24 14.15 -3.08
C THR A 2 -20.08 15.52 -2.41
N ARG A 3 -21.10 16.40 -2.47
CA ARG A 3 -21.03 17.75 -1.87
C ARG A 3 -20.96 17.73 -0.33
N ALA A 4 -21.70 16.82 0.32
CA ALA A 4 -21.67 16.68 1.77
C ALA A 4 -20.33 16.10 2.25
N TYR A 5 -19.76 15.14 1.51
CA TYR A 5 -18.43 14.61 1.78
C TYR A 5 -17.34 15.67 1.59
N ALA A 6 -17.43 16.51 0.56
CA ALA A 6 -16.50 17.61 0.36
C ALA A 6 -16.54 18.58 1.55
N LEU A 7 -17.75 18.97 2.01
CA LEU A 7 -17.91 19.86 3.16
C LEU A 7 -17.39 19.24 4.47
N LEU A 8 -17.63 17.95 4.69
CA LEU A 8 -17.12 17.25 5.86
C LEU A 8 -15.59 17.11 5.83
N ALA A 9 -15.01 16.78 4.67
CA ALA A 9 -13.56 16.72 4.51
C ALA A 9 -12.91 18.09 4.74
N SER A 10 -13.49 19.16 4.19
CA SER A 10 -13.02 20.53 4.44
C SER A 10 -13.08 20.91 5.92
N LEU A 11 -14.16 20.52 6.63
CA LEU A 11 -14.30 20.80 8.06
C LEU A 11 -13.23 20.06 8.89
N ILE A 12 -12.96 18.80 8.55
CA ILE A 12 -11.95 17.99 9.23
C ILE A 12 -10.57 18.60 9.06
N LEU A 13 -10.18 18.98 7.83
CA LEU A 13 -8.88 19.58 7.52
C LEU A 13 -8.61 20.88 8.28
N ILE A 14 -9.65 21.66 8.58
CA ILE A 14 -9.51 22.94 9.32
C ILE A 14 -9.48 22.70 10.84
N ALA A 15 -10.16 21.67 11.33
CA ALA A 15 -10.26 21.39 12.77
C ALA A 15 -9.08 20.59 13.33
N SER A 16 -8.42 19.76 12.52
CA SER A 16 -7.28 18.92 12.95
C SER A 16 -6.08 19.70 13.49
N PRO A 17 -5.65 20.84 12.92
CA PRO A 17 -4.56 21.64 13.48
C PRO A 17 -4.93 22.26 14.84
N LEU A 18 -6.20 22.66 15.01
CA LEU A 18 -6.68 23.30 16.24
C LEU A 18 -6.72 22.35 17.44
N ALA A 19 -6.86 21.05 17.17
CA ALA A 19 -6.78 19.98 18.17
C ALA A 19 -5.33 19.54 18.48
N GLY A 20 -4.33 20.13 17.82
CA GLY A 20 -2.92 19.72 17.93
C GLY A 20 -2.62 18.38 17.27
N CYS A 21 -3.51 17.90 16.38
CA CYS A 21 -3.30 16.64 15.66
C CYS A 21 -2.32 16.80 14.49
N LEU A 22 -2.11 18.04 14.04
CA LEU A 22 -1.08 18.43 13.09
C LEU A 22 -0.33 19.60 13.72
N THR A 23 0.91 19.38 14.12
CA THR A 23 1.80 20.46 14.55
C THR A 23 2.51 21.07 13.34
N GLY A 24 3.06 22.27 13.48
CA GLY A 24 3.75 22.95 12.37
C GLY A 24 4.89 22.12 11.78
N GLU A 25 5.54 21.29 12.59
CA GLU A 25 6.60 20.37 12.16
C GLU A 25 6.06 19.21 11.31
N ASP A 26 4.91 18.63 11.68
CA ASP A 26 4.26 17.57 10.89
C ASP A 26 3.79 18.07 9.50
N ILE A 27 3.42 19.35 9.42
CA ILE A 27 2.96 19.97 8.16
C ILE A 27 4.15 20.30 7.25
N GLU A 28 5.28 20.72 7.81
CA GLU A 28 6.50 20.99 7.02
C GLU A 28 7.04 19.71 6.38
N GLU A 29 7.02 18.57 7.08
CA GLU A 29 7.40 17.25 6.53
C GLU A 29 6.49 16.84 5.36
N ILE A 30 5.18 17.04 5.47
CA ILE A 30 4.22 16.67 4.41
C ILE A 30 4.33 17.57 3.15
N ILE A 31 4.80 18.81 3.30
CA ILE A 31 4.88 19.78 2.18
C ILE A 31 6.19 19.62 1.40
N ASP A 32 7.27 19.18 2.04
CA ASP A 32 8.57 19.01 1.37
C ASP A 32 8.68 17.66 0.64
N ASP A 33 7.74 16.75 0.88
CA ASP A 33 7.72 15.44 0.25
C ASP A 33 7.28 15.48 -1.23
N ILE A 34 8.21 15.15 -2.11
CA ILE A 34 7.95 14.85 -3.52
C ILE A 34 7.57 13.36 -3.61
N LEU A 35 6.29 13.10 -3.87
CA LEU A 35 5.76 11.74 -3.99
C LEU A 35 6.22 11.07 -5.30
N GLY A 36 6.79 9.87 -5.18
CA GLY A 36 7.14 9.02 -6.32
C GLY A 36 7.79 7.71 -5.86
N CYS A 37 8.15 6.84 -6.81
CA CYS A 37 8.87 5.61 -6.49
C CYS A 37 10.36 5.94 -6.28
N ILE A 38 10.91 5.58 -5.12
CA ILE A 38 12.32 5.85 -4.78
C ILE A 38 13.24 4.67 -5.13
N ASP A 39 12.68 3.53 -5.54
CA ASP A 39 13.42 2.33 -5.92
C ASP A 39 13.94 2.43 -7.37
N GLU A 40 15.26 2.46 -7.53
CA GLU A 40 15.95 2.54 -8.83
C GLU A 40 15.72 1.32 -9.75
N ASN A 41 15.18 0.23 -9.22
CA ASN A 41 14.83 -0.98 -9.97
C ASN A 41 13.36 -1.00 -10.43
N ALA A 42 12.56 0.01 -10.07
CA ALA A 42 11.21 0.17 -10.58
C ALA A 42 11.19 0.90 -11.94
N GLU A 43 10.20 0.60 -12.77
CA GLU A 43 10.01 1.27 -14.06
C GLU A 43 9.61 2.74 -13.95
N ASN A 44 8.94 3.09 -12.86
CA ASN A 44 8.50 4.44 -12.57
C ASN A 44 9.37 5.11 -11.51
N TYR A 45 10.64 4.72 -11.42
CA TYR A 45 11.63 5.40 -10.60
C TYR A 45 11.66 6.91 -10.92
N ASP A 46 11.59 7.74 -9.87
CA ASP A 46 11.75 9.19 -9.96
C ASP A 46 12.92 9.62 -9.06
N GLU A 47 13.98 10.14 -9.68
CA GLU A 47 15.18 10.62 -8.97
C GLU A 47 14.90 11.80 -8.02
N ASN A 48 13.77 12.50 -8.21
CA ASN A 48 13.38 13.63 -7.38
C ASN A 48 12.40 13.23 -6.27
N ALA A 49 11.93 11.98 -6.24
CA ALA A 49 11.04 11.52 -5.19
C ALA A 49 11.78 11.47 -3.84
N THR A 50 11.15 12.05 -2.82
CA THR A 50 11.66 12.03 -1.43
C THR A 50 10.80 11.14 -0.53
N ALA A 51 9.58 10.78 -0.97
CA ALA A 51 8.68 9.89 -0.26
C ALA A 51 7.90 8.97 -1.23
N GLU A 52 7.61 7.74 -0.78
CA GLU A 52 6.91 6.71 -1.54
C GLU A 52 5.58 6.30 -0.89
N LEU A 53 4.53 6.15 -1.68
CA LEU A 53 3.26 5.56 -1.25
C LEU A 53 3.30 4.03 -1.42
N VAL A 54 2.79 3.31 -0.41
CA VAL A 54 2.78 1.85 -0.40
C VAL A 54 2.10 1.29 -1.65
N GLY A 55 2.89 0.61 -2.49
CA GLY A 55 2.40 -0.07 -3.69
C GLY A 55 2.35 0.77 -4.96
N GLU A 56 2.95 1.96 -4.99
CA GLU A 56 3.01 2.79 -6.20
C GLU A 56 4.23 2.53 -7.09
N CYS A 57 5.24 1.79 -6.62
CA CYS A 57 6.33 1.31 -7.49
C CYS A 57 5.87 0.18 -8.43
N ILE A 58 6.15 0.35 -9.71
CA ILE A 58 5.82 -0.57 -10.79
C ILE A 58 7.09 -1.35 -11.15
N TYR A 59 7.12 -2.63 -10.81
CA TYR A 59 8.21 -3.52 -11.17
C TYR A 59 7.81 -4.40 -12.36
N LEU A 60 8.63 -4.40 -13.42
CA LEU A 60 8.49 -5.38 -14.49
C LEU A 60 9.17 -6.68 -14.09
N ALA A 61 8.38 -7.63 -13.61
CA ALA A 61 8.80 -9.03 -13.58
C ALA A 61 8.48 -9.69 -14.92
N SER A 62 9.39 -10.52 -15.43
CA SER A 62 9.00 -11.46 -16.48
C SER A 62 7.93 -12.40 -15.95
N MET A 63 7.05 -12.89 -16.82
CA MET A 63 6.01 -13.86 -16.43
C MET A 63 6.61 -15.10 -15.75
N GLU A 64 7.83 -15.48 -16.15
CA GLU A 64 8.59 -16.58 -15.54
C GLU A 64 9.07 -16.27 -14.12
N ALA A 65 9.57 -15.06 -13.86
CA ALA A 65 9.95 -14.63 -12.52
C ALA A 65 8.74 -14.52 -11.58
N PHE A 66 7.60 -14.03 -12.09
CA PHE A 66 6.35 -13.99 -11.35
C PHE A 66 5.84 -15.40 -10.98
N ILE A 67 5.84 -16.33 -11.94
CA ILE A 67 5.43 -17.72 -11.69
C ILE A 67 6.40 -18.42 -10.75
N ALA A 68 7.71 -18.17 -10.85
CA ALA A 68 8.71 -18.74 -9.95
C ALA A 68 8.48 -18.29 -8.50
N ALA A 69 8.26 -16.99 -8.27
CA ALA A 69 7.98 -16.46 -6.92
C ALA A 69 6.66 -17.01 -6.33
N MET A 70 5.64 -17.21 -7.16
CA MET A 70 4.37 -17.80 -6.73
C MET A 70 4.47 -19.32 -6.51
N THR A 71 5.40 -19.99 -7.19
CA THR A 71 5.69 -21.42 -6.96
C THR A 71 6.49 -21.61 -5.67
N ASP A 72 7.26 -20.59 -5.26
CA ASP A 72 8.00 -20.56 -3.99
C ASP A 72 7.10 -20.17 -2.80
N SER A 73 5.94 -19.55 -3.05
CA SER A 73 4.91 -19.35 -2.02
C SER A 73 4.21 -20.67 -1.70
N MET A 74 4.85 -21.41 -0.78
CA MET A 74 4.34 -22.40 0.16
C MET A 74 3.27 -23.37 -0.38
N ASP A 75 3.69 -24.62 -0.50
CA ASP A 75 2.81 -25.78 -0.51
C ASP A 75 1.66 -25.60 0.50
N ILE A 76 0.44 -25.93 0.07
CA ILE A 76 -0.78 -25.78 0.89
C ILE A 76 -0.57 -26.51 2.23
N ASP A 77 0.14 -27.64 2.22
CA ASP A 77 0.48 -28.40 3.40
C ASP A 77 1.40 -27.62 4.38
N ALA A 78 2.37 -26.86 3.87
CA ALA A 78 3.23 -26.00 4.68
C ALA A 78 2.49 -24.78 5.26
N MET A 79 1.46 -24.27 4.58
CA MET A 79 0.59 -23.22 5.11
C MET A 79 -0.30 -23.73 6.25
N LEU A 80 -0.79 -24.98 6.15
CA LEU A 80 -1.63 -25.61 7.17
C LEU A 80 -0.85 -25.93 8.46
N GLU A 81 0.44 -26.29 8.35
CA GLU A 81 1.30 -26.48 9.53
C GLU A 81 1.56 -25.18 10.31
N LYS A 82 1.63 -24.04 9.62
CA LYS A 82 1.92 -22.74 10.25
C LYS A 82 0.69 -22.09 10.89
N ALA A 83 -0.51 -22.36 10.38
CA ALA A 83 -1.76 -21.87 10.96
C ALA A 83 -2.93 -22.86 10.74
N PRO A 84 -3.22 -23.76 11.71
CA PRO A 84 -4.27 -24.79 11.56
C PRO A 84 -5.71 -24.24 11.55
N ARG A 85 -5.88 -22.91 11.44
CA ARG A 85 -7.17 -22.20 11.41
C ARG A 85 -7.56 -21.67 10.03
N ALA A 86 -6.72 -21.83 9.02
CA ALA A 86 -7.12 -21.60 7.64
C ALA A 86 -7.95 -22.81 7.16
N GLY A 87 -9.18 -22.92 7.65
CA GLY A 87 -10.14 -23.89 7.11
C GLY A 87 -10.52 -23.46 5.70
N TYR A 88 -10.21 -24.28 4.70
CA TYR A 88 -10.78 -24.15 3.37
C TYR A 88 -11.87 -25.22 3.18
N SER A 89 -12.94 -24.84 2.48
CA SER A 89 -14.04 -25.73 2.14
C SER A 89 -13.75 -26.41 0.81
N TYR A 90 -13.55 -27.73 0.82
CA TYR A 90 -13.58 -28.53 -0.40
C TYR A 90 -15.05 -28.67 -0.85
N HIS A 91 -15.44 -27.95 -1.89
CA HIS A 91 -16.63 -28.33 -2.64
C HIS A 91 -16.26 -29.49 -3.57
N LEU A 92 -16.61 -30.71 -3.16
CA LEU A 92 -16.65 -31.86 -4.05
C LEU A 92 -17.81 -31.63 -5.03
N ILE A 93 -17.49 -31.35 -6.30
CA ILE A 93 -18.46 -31.46 -7.39
C ILE A 93 -18.52 -32.95 -7.74
N SER A 94 -19.64 -33.59 -7.39
CA SER A 94 -20.03 -34.90 -7.92
C SER A 94 -20.40 -34.83 -9.38
#